data_AF-A0A0A8K7G2-F1
#
_entry.id   AF-A0A0A8K7G2-F1
#
_cell.length_a   1.000
_cell.length_b   1.000
_cell.length_c   1.000
_cell.angle_alpha   90.00
_cell.angle_beta   90.00
_cell.angle_gamma   90.00
#
_symmetry.space_group_name_H-M   'P 1'
#
loop_
_entity.id
_entity.type
_entity.pdbx_description
1 polymer ?
#
loop_
_entity_poly.entity_id
_entity_poly.type
_entity_poly.pdbx_seq_one_letter_code
_entity_poly.pdbx_strand_id
1 'polypeptide(L)'
;MDPYMVGFMSMLISLVAEYTTGRLDSQSAGLVQLEAWRDVTGFPSHLIGEEICLLSSGHDRKFSHGCLNASRFMEELTRSVSNHPDRLPPGSRVHGLNYDRSAAMALWSDLFEGHIEPFEQDPDLPP
;
A
#
# COMPACT_ATOMS: atom_id res chain seq x y z
N MET A 1 -10.09 -11.80 2.71
CA MET A 1 -9.07 -11.13 3.56
C MET A 1 -9.76 -9.98 4.32
N ASP A 2 -9.13 -9.28 5.28
CA ASP A 2 -9.80 -8.08 5.83
C ASP A 2 -9.96 -7.03 4.70
N PRO A 3 -11.19 -6.55 4.41
CA PRO A 3 -11.42 -5.55 3.36
C PRO A 3 -10.57 -4.30 3.49
N TYR A 4 -10.24 -3.88 4.73
CA TYR A 4 -9.33 -2.77 4.99
C TYR A 4 -7.93 -3.05 4.43
N MET A 5 -7.36 -4.22 4.73
CA MET A 5 -6.02 -4.60 4.24
C MET A 5 -6.01 -4.72 2.71
N VAL A 6 -7.11 -5.24 2.13
CA VAL A 6 -7.27 -5.31 0.67
C VAL A 6 -7.26 -3.91 0.07
N GLY A 7 -8.03 -2.98 0.61
CA GLY A 7 -8.05 -1.59 0.14
C GLY A 7 -6.70 -0.90 0.31
N PHE A 8 -6.07 -1.06 1.47
CA PHE A 8 -4.79 -0.42 1.77
C PHE A 8 -3.68 -0.89 0.83
N MET A 9 -3.47 -2.20 0.74
CA MET A 9 -2.37 -2.77 -0.05
C MET A 9 -2.58 -2.55 -1.55
N SER A 10 -3.81 -2.74 -2.05
CA SER A 10 -4.10 -2.57 -3.47
C SER A 10 -3.93 -1.12 -3.93
N MET A 11 -4.36 -0.15 -3.12
CA MET A 11 -4.17 1.27 -3.42
C MET A 11 -2.69 1.67 -3.33
N LEU A 12 -1.98 1.24 -2.29
CA LEU A 12 -0.56 1.57 -2.12
C LEU A 12 0.29 1.03 -3.28
N ILE A 13 0.06 -0.22 -3.71
CA ILE A 13 0.73 -0.79 -4.89
C ILE A 13 0.46 0.05 -6.14
N SER A 14 -0.81 0.44 -6.36
CA SER A 14 -1.21 1.24 -7.52
C SER A 14 -0.51 2.61 -7.53
N LEU A 15 -0.46 3.28 -6.39
CA LEU A 15 0.18 4.58 -6.24
C LEU A 15 1.70 4.51 -6.42
N VAL A 16 2.36 3.49 -5.88
CA VAL A 16 3.81 3.28 -6.06
C VAL A 16 4.12 2.97 -7.52
N ALA A 17 3.31 2.15 -8.18
CA ALA A 17 3.46 1.86 -9.61
C ALA A 17 3.33 3.13 -10.46
N GLU A 18 2.32 3.95 -10.20
CA GLU A 18 2.12 5.22 -10.92
C GLU A 18 3.25 6.22 -10.64
N TYR A 19 3.72 6.32 -9.40
CA TYR A 19 4.83 7.20 -9.05
C TYR A 19 6.14 6.80 -9.74
N THR A 20 6.40 5.50 -9.86
CA THR A 20 7.67 4.98 -10.40
C THR A 20 7.71 4.90 -11.92
N THR A 21 6.56 4.65 -12.56
CA THR A 21 6.47 4.38 -14.01
C THR A 21 5.68 5.43 -14.79
N GLY A 22 4.98 6.34 -14.09
CA GLY A 22 3.95 7.19 -14.68
C GLY A 22 2.63 6.43 -14.86
N ARG A 23 1.68 7.04 -15.56
CA ARG A 23 0.34 6.44 -15.73
C ARG A 23 0.40 5.20 -16.63
N LEU A 24 0.04 4.05 -16.06
CA LEU A 24 -0.05 2.79 -16.77
C LEU A 24 -1.41 2.64 -17.47
N ASP A 25 -1.44 1.88 -18.56
CA ASP A 25 -2.69 1.36 -19.09
C ASP A 25 -3.27 0.29 -18.15
N SER A 26 -4.56 -0.03 -18.30
CA SER A 26 -5.28 -0.93 -17.40
C SER A 26 -4.69 -2.34 -17.36
N GLN A 27 -4.14 -2.83 -18.47
CA GLN A 27 -3.56 -4.18 -18.53
C GLN A 27 -2.22 -4.20 -17.78
N SER A 28 -1.36 -3.22 -18.04
CA SER A 28 -0.08 -3.07 -17.34
C SER A 28 -0.28 -2.85 -15.83
N ALA A 29 -1.25 -2.01 -15.44
CA ALA A 29 -1.60 -1.80 -14.03
C ALA A 29 -2.07 -3.09 -13.35
N GLY A 30 -2.93 -3.88 -14.03
CA GLY A 30 -3.39 -5.17 -13.52
C GLY A 30 -2.26 -6.17 -13.30
N LEU A 31 -1.29 -6.26 -14.22
CA LEU A 31 -0.12 -7.14 -14.06
C LEU A 31 0.74 -6.74 -12.87
N VAL A 32 1.08 -5.44 -12.76
CA VAL A 32 1.85 -4.92 -11.61
C VAL A 32 1.13 -5.21 -10.31
N GLN A 33 -0.19 -5.01 -10.27
CA GLN A 33 -0.99 -5.25 -9.07
C GLN A 33 -0.97 -6.73 -8.68
N LEU A 34 -1.15 -7.65 -9.62
CA LEU A 34 -1.12 -9.10 -9.36
C LEU A 34 0.25 -9.59 -8.89
N GLU A 35 1.33 -9.14 -9.52
CA GLU A 35 2.69 -9.53 -9.17
C GLU A 35 3.11 -8.93 -7.83
N ALA A 36 2.99 -7.63 -7.65
CA ALA A 36 3.37 -6.96 -6.40
C ALA A 36 2.52 -7.45 -5.22
N TRP A 37 1.23 -7.74 -5.44
CA TRP A 37 0.38 -8.30 -4.40
C TRP A 37 0.90 -9.63 -3.89
N ARG A 38 1.18 -10.57 -4.81
CA ARG A 38 1.72 -11.89 -4.46
C ARG A 38 3.06 -11.74 -3.74
N ASP A 39 3.93 -10.87 -4.27
CA ASP A 39 5.29 -10.72 -3.75
C ASP A 39 5.30 -10.08 -2.36
N VAL A 40 4.38 -9.15 -2.06
CA VAL A 40 4.31 -8.47 -0.76
C VAL A 40 3.52 -9.27 0.28
N THR A 41 2.40 -9.87 -0.13
CA THR A 41 1.47 -10.52 0.83
C THR A 41 1.70 -12.02 0.97
N GLY A 42 2.38 -12.65 0.01
CA GLY A 42 2.49 -14.11 -0.09
C GLY A 42 1.19 -14.82 -0.48
N PHE A 43 0.07 -14.10 -0.61
CA PHE A 43 -1.21 -14.70 -0.97
C PHE A 43 -1.35 -14.91 -2.47
N PRO A 44 -2.11 -15.95 -2.90
CA PRO A 44 -2.38 -16.18 -4.31
C PRO A 44 -3.11 -14.99 -4.95
N SER A 45 -2.56 -14.46 -6.04
CA SER A 45 -3.09 -13.28 -6.73
C SER A 45 -4.32 -13.56 -7.61
N HIS A 46 -4.68 -14.83 -7.84
CA HIS A 46 -5.74 -15.20 -8.80
C HIS A 46 -7.15 -14.73 -8.41
N LEU A 47 -7.40 -14.36 -7.15
CA LEU A 47 -8.71 -13.87 -6.69
C LEU A 47 -8.73 -12.40 -6.29
N ILE A 48 -7.56 -11.73 -6.22
CA ILE A 48 -7.52 -10.38 -5.64
C ILE A 48 -8.22 -9.34 -6.52
N GLY A 49 -8.12 -9.48 -7.84
CA GLY A 49 -8.81 -8.58 -8.76
C GLY A 49 -10.34 -8.65 -8.60
N GLU A 50 -10.89 -9.86 -8.43
CA GLU A 50 -12.32 -10.05 -8.19
C GLU A 50 -12.74 -9.49 -6.82
N GLU A 51 -11.95 -9.75 -5.78
CA GLU A 51 -12.21 -9.21 -4.42
C GLU A 51 -12.20 -7.67 -4.43
N ILE A 52 -11.25 -7.03 -5.10
CA ILE A 52 -11.21 -5.57 -5.28
C ILE A 52 -12.46 -5.07 -6.01
N CYS A 53 -12.85 -5.71 -7.13
CA CYS A 53 -14.04 -5.31 -7.88
C CYS A 53 -15.32 -5.46 -7.04
N LEU A 54 -15.45 -6.55 -6.28
CA LEU A 54 -16.61 -6.81 -5.42
C LEU A 54 -16.70 -5.76 -4.30
N LEU A 55 -15.60 -5.51 -3.58
CA LEU A 55 -15.57 -4.54 -2.48
C LEU A 55 -15.79 -3.11 -2.96
N SER A 56 -15.20 -2.75 -4.11
CA SER A 56 -15.38 -1.43 -4.72
C SER A 56 -16.81 -1.19 -5.18
N SER A 57 -17.39 -2.12 -5.95
CA SER A 57 -18.77 -2.01 -6.43
C SER A 57 -19.81 -2.07 -5.31
N GLY A 58 -19.52 -2.83 -4.25
CA GLY A 58 -20.31 -2.90 -3.03
C GLY A 58 -20.21 -1.67 -2.13
N HIS A 59 -19.38 -0.68 -2.47
CA HIS A 59 -19.11 0.51 -1.63
C HIS A 59 -18.70 0.13 -0.19
N ASP A 60 -17.88 -0.91 -0.04
CA ASP A 60 -17.46 -1.37 1.27
C ASP A 60 -16.67 -0.28 2.00
N ARG A 61 -17.10 0.03 3.22
CA ARG A 61 -16.56 1.16 4.01
C ARG A 61 -15.15 0.87 4.52
N LYS A 62 -14.84 -0.38 4.89
CA LYS A 62 -13.51 -0.75 5.37
C LYS A 62 -12.51 -0.71 4.23
N PHE A 63 -12.89 -1.25 3.08
CA PHE A 63 -12.11 -1.15 1.84
C PHE A 63 -11.82 0.31 1.48
N SER A 64 -12.87 1.15 1.43
CA SER A 64 -12.72 2.58 1.11
C SER A 64 -11.81 3.30 2.11
N HIS A 65 -11.89 2.96 3.39
CA HIS A 65 -11.03 3.51 4.42
C HIS A 65 -9.57 3.06 4.26
N GLY A 66 -9.34 1.79 3.94
CA GLY A 66 -8.00 1.27 3.61
C GLY A 66 -7.37 2.03 2.44
N CYS A 67 -8.12 2.20 1.35
CA CYS A 67 -7.68 3.00 0.20
C CYS A 67 -7.30 4.43 0.59
N LEU A 68 -8.12 5.10 1.40
CA LEU A 68 -7.84 6.47 1.85
C LEU A 68 -6.55 6.55 2.68
N ASN A 69 -6.34 5.60 3.59
CA ASN A 69 -5.16 5.58 4.45
C ASN A 69 -3.89 5.25 3.66
N ALA A 70 -3.98 4.39 2.63
CA ALA A 70 -2.87 4.17 1.71
C ALA A 70 -2.47 5.45 0.94
N SER A 71 -3.44 6.25 0.50
CA SER A 71 -3.15 7.56 -0.12
C SER A 71 -2.41 8.50 0.82
N ARG A 72 -2.86 8.61 2.09
CA ARG A 72 -2.18 9.42 3.11
C ARG A 72 -0.76 8.94 3.37
N PHE A 73 -0.56 7.63 3.40
CA PHE A 73 0.78 7.06 3.56
C PHE A 73 1.67 7.38 2.35
N MET A 74 1.14 7.31 1.13
CA MET A 74 1.90 7.69 -0.07
C MET A 74 2.28 9.18 -0.08
N GLU A 75 1.40 10.06 0.40
CA GLU A 75 1.71 11.48 0.56
C GLU A 75 2.88 11.70 1.52
N GLU A 76 3.02 10.89 2.57
CA GLU A 76 4.18 10.89 3.47
C GLU A 76 5.45 10.44 2.73
N LEU A 77 5.37 9.30 2.04
CA LEU A 77 6.52 8.73 1.33
C LEU A 77 7.04 9.63 0.20
N THR A 78 6.17 10.43 -0.40
CA THR A 78 6.52 11.37 -1.47
C THR A 78 6.83 12.78 -0.98
N ARG A 79 6.62 13.04 0.32
CA ARG A 79 6.99 14.32 0.91
C ARG A 79 8.51 14.45 0.90
N SER A 80 8.98 15.46 0.18
CA SER A 80 10.40 15.81 0.22
C SER A 80 10.79 16.19 1.65
N VAL A 81 11.82 15.52 2.19
CA VAL A 81 12.49 16.00 3.40
C VAL A 81 13.09 17.36 3.05
N SER A 82 12.42 18.44 3.45
CA SER A 82 12.91 19.81 3.30
C SER A 82 14.14 19.99 4.18
N ASN A 83 15.32 19.51 3.75
CA ASN A 83 16.64 19.86 4.29
C ASN A 83 17.78 19.31 3.39
N HIS A 84 18.17 20.05 2.34
CA HIS A 84 19.48 20.68 2.16
C HIS A 84 19.69 21.10 0.68
N PRO A 85 20.31 22.27 0.38
CA PRO A 85 20.52 22.75 -0.98
C PRO A 85 21.75 22.10 -1.64
N ASP A 86 21.95 20.79 -1.47
CA ASP A 86 22.98 20.08 -2.22
C ASP A 86 22.41 19.62 -3.55
N ARG A 87 22.69 20.44 -4.58
CA ARG A 87 22.59 20.06 -5.98
C ARG A 87 23.29 18.71 -6.16
N LEU A 88 22.51 17.64 -6.28
CA LEU A 88 23.02 16.40 -6.82
C LEU A 88 23.65 16.69 -8.20
N PRO A 89 24.85 16.14 -8.49
CA PRO A 89 25.45 16.31 -9.79
C PRO A 89 24.53 15.76 -10.89
N PRO A 90 24.54 16.36 -12.10
CA PRO A 90 23.76 15.87 -13.22
C PRO A 90 24.15 14.41 -13.50
N GLY A 91 23.20 13.48 -13.31
CA GLY A 91 23.43 12.03 -13.48
C GLY A 91 23.12 11.18 -12.25
N SER A 92 22.97 11.76 -11.06
CA SER A 92 22.52 11.03 -9.87
C SER A 92 21.02 10.72 -9.96
N ARG A 93 20.69 9.48 -10.35
CA ARG A 93 19.35 8.93 -10.15
C ARG A 93 19.16 8.69 -8.66
N VAL A 94 18.25 9.42 -8.03
CA VAL A 94 17.79 9.07 -6.69
C VAL A 94 17.00 7.78 -6.84
N HIS A 95 17.62 6.62 -6.58
CA HIS A 95 16.97 5.30 -6.68
C HIS A 95 16.09 4.98 -5.46
N GLY A 96 15.55 5.99 -4.79
CA GLY A 96 14.67 5.81 -3.64
C GLY A 96 13.88 7.06 -3.32
N LEU A 97 12.74 6.87 -2.67
CA LEU A 97 11.99 7.97 -2.08
C LEU A 97 12.86 8.62 -0.99
N ASN A 98 13.06 9.94 -1.06
CA ASN A 98 13.80 10.69 -0.03
C ASN A 98 12.79 11.19 1.03
N TYR A 99 12.37 10.28 1.91
CA TYR A 99 11.39 10.51 2.98
C TYR A 99 12.01 10.32 4.37
N ASP A 100 11.37 10.91 5.38
CA ASP A 100 11.72 10.65 6.77
C ASP A 100 11.24 9.25 7.14
N ARG A 101 12.20 8.31 7.22
CA ARG A 101 11.92 6.92 7.55
C ARG A 101 11.24 6.76 8.92
N SER A 102 11.59 7.58 9.91
CA SER A 102 10.99 7.48 11.24
C SER A 102 9.53 7.92 11.20
N ALA A 103 9.24 9.02 10.52
CA ALA A 103 7.88 9.51 10.34
C ALA A 103 7.02 8.52 9.55
N ALA A 104 7.56 7.96 8.46
CA ALA A 104 6.87 6.95 7.67
C ALA A 104 6.61 5.67 8.48
N MET A 105 7.57 5.16 9.25
CA MET A 105 7.35 3.97 10.08
C MET A 105 6.29 4.20 11.17
N ALA A 106 6.27 5.39 11.79
CA ALA A 106 5.23 5.75 12.75
C ALA A 106 3.86 5.78 12.09
N LEU A 107 3.74 6.43 10.92
CA LEU A 107 2.50 6.51 10.18
C LEU A 107 2.04 5.13 9.66
N TRP A 108 2.97 4.26 9.27
CA TRP A 108 2.67 2.88 8.90
C TRP A 108 2.07 2.10 10.08
N SER A 109 2.68 2.21 11.27
CA SER A 109 2.15 1.58 12.49
C SER A 109 0.72 2.04 12.77
N ASP A 110 0.46 3.34 12.69
CA ASP A 110 -0.87 3.91 12.98
C ASP A 110 -1.91 3.53 11.93
N LEU A 111 -1.55 3.60 10.65
CA LEU A 111 -2.50 3.40 9.55
C LEU A 111 -2.68 1.92 9.22
N PHE A 112 -1.63 1.11 9.24
CA PHE A 112 -1.71 -0.28 8.80
C PHE A 112 -1.77 -1.25 9.97
N GLU A 113 -0.75 -1.26 10.83
CA GLU A 113 -0.63 -2.26 11.91
C GLU A 113 -1.71 -2.10 12.99
N GLY A 114 -2.13 -0.87 13.29
CA GLY A 114 -3.27 -0.62 14.19
C GLY A 114 -4.61 -1.19 13.71
N HIS A 115 -4.70 -1.62 12.45
CA HIS A 115 -5.88 -2.28 11.87
C HIS A 115 -5.66 -3.79 11.65
N ILE A 116 -4.47 -4.30 11.89
CA ILE A 116 -4.17 -5.73 11.97
C ILE A 116 -4.35 -6.12 13.43
N GLU A 117 -5.58 -6.39 13.87
CA GLU A 117 -5.76 -6.98 15.20
C GLU A 117 -4.95 -8.28 15.32
N PRO A 118 -4.48 -8.65 16.54
CA PRO A 118 -3.78 -9.90 16.74
C PRO A 118 -4.73 -11.06 16.43
N PHE A 119 -4.43 -11.78 15.36
CA PHE A 119 -5.00 -13.09 15.12
C PHE A 119 -4.56 -14.01 16.28
N GLU A 120 -5.55 -14.46 17.07
CA GLU A 120 -5.53 -15.53 18.10
C GLU A 120 -5.06 -15.21 19.53
N GLN A 121 -6.01 -15.21 20.48
CA GLN A 121 -6.32 -16.44 21.24
C GLN A 121 -7.84 -16.52 21.44
N ASP A 122 -8.49 -17.48 20.80
CA ASP A 122 -9.85 -17.91 21.16
C ASP A 122 -9.72 -18.80 22.42
N PRO A 123 -10.20 -18.36 23.61
CA PRO A 123 -10.05 -19.11 24.84
C PRO A 123 -10.93 -20.37 24.93
N ASP A 124 -11.75 -20.67 23.92
CA ASP A 124 -12.76 -21.74 23.98
C ASP A 124 -12.39 -23.05 23.25
N LEU A 125 -11.13 -23.27 22.87
CA LEU A 125 -10.67 -24.58 22.36
C LEU A 125 -10.27 -25.53 23.52
N PRO A 126 -11.00 -26.64 23.74
CA PRO A 126 -10.67 -27.59 24.81
C PRO A 126 -9.41 -28.39 24.48
N PRO A 127 -8.72 -28.94 25.50
CA PRO A 127 -7.43 -29.62 25.38
C PRO A 127 -7.49 -30.94 24.59
#